data_AF-A0A2E9IYF0-F1
#
_entry.id   AF-A0A2E9IYF0-F1
#
_cell.length_a   1.000
_cell.length_b   1.000
_cell.length_c   1.000
_cell.angle_alpha   90.00
_cell.angle_beta   90.00
_cell.angle_gamma   90.00
#
_symmetry.space_group_name_H-M   'P 1'
#
loop_
_entity.id
_entity.type
_entity.pdbx_description
1 polymer ?
#
loop_
_entity_poly.entity_id
_entity_poly.type
_entity_poly.pdbx_seq_one_letter_code
_entity_poly.pdbx_strand_id
1 'polypeptide(L)'
;MPSSPAFNTTAGVAVASATGLAVFGPLIGLSTAWIALGLGGALLGLTVDAAQLNGMGGHLLAESLPGGRKRLRRVAFHEAGHWLVAQEEHLEVKRVLVGTRGCLQAGLRCNGVTEFALPDRAQLSLEDLRRWSRVLQAGMAAETLLDGPPQGGEDDRALLGRIWGVSGQDVETAQREQRRARREVEQFLRSRRTEIATIADRLLEGMPPEAA
;
A
#
# COMPACT_ATOMS: atom_id res chain seq x y z
N MET A 1 16.10 -25.66 -6.63
CA MET A 1 14.72 -26.16 -6.40
C MET A 1 13.80 -25.37 -7.29
N PRO A 2 13.05 -25.98 -8.23
CA PRO A 2 12.12 -25.24 -9.06
C PRO A 2 10.97 -24.75 -8.19
N SER A 3 10.72 -23.44 -8.23
CA SER A 3 9.56 -22.79 -7.66
C SER A 3 8.30 -23.41 -8.26
N SER A 4 7.47 -24.03 -7.43
CA SER A 4 6.10 -24.37 -7.82
C SER A 4 5.42 -23.12 -8.38
N PRO A 5 4.67 -23.22 -9.49
CA PRO A 5 3.88 -22.10 -9.95
C PRO A 5 2.87 -21.80 -8.84
N ALA A 6 3.03 -20.64 -8.20
CA ALA A 6 2.03 -20.11 -7.31
C ALA A 6 0.82 -19.73 -8.17
N PHE A 7 0.02 -20.73 -8.54
CA PHE A 7 -1.36 -20.48 -8.93
C PHE A 7 -1.96 -19.69 -7.78
N ASN A 8 -2.40 -18.46 -8.07
CA ASN A 8 -3.02 -17.57 -7.11
C ASN A 8 -4.24 -18.30 -6.52
N THR A 9 -4.03 -18.97 -5.38
CA THR A 9 -4.89 -20.06 -4.90
C THR A 9 -6.32 -19.56 -4.69
N THR A 10 -6.45 -18.27 -4.33
CA THR A 10 -7.72 -17.57 -4.18
C THR A 10 -8.50 -17.45 -5.50
N ALA A 11 -7.84 -17.11 -6.61
CA ALA A 11 -8.49 -17.02 -7.92
C ALA A 11 -8.93 -18.41 -8.42
N GLY A 12 -8.08 -19.42 -8.21
CA GLY A 12 -8.41 -20.81 -8.52
C GLY A 12 -9.62 -21.30 -7.72
N VAL A 13 -9.66 -21.02 -6.41
CA VAL A 13 -10.82 -21.34 -5.55
C VAL A 13 -12.07 -20.62 -6.04
N ALA A 14 -11.99 -19.32 -6.35
CA ALA A 14 -13.15 -18.57 -6.84
C ALA A 14 -13.74 -19.16 -8.13
N VAL A 15 -12.89 -19.49 -9.11
CA VAL A 15 -13.31 -20.12 -10.37
C VAL A 15 -13.87 -21.52 -10.13
N ALA A 16 -13.23 -22.33 -9.30
CA ALA A 16 -13.70 -23.67 -8.95
C ALA A 16 -15.06 -23.62 -8.23
N SER A 17 -15.25 -22.68 -7.29
CA SER A 17 -16.52 -22.47 -6.59
C SER A 17 -17.61 -21.99 -7.54
N ALA A 18 -17.33 -21.04 -8.45
CA ALA A 18 -18.30 -20.58 -9.45
C ALA A 18 -18.70 -21.71 -10.41
N THR A 19 -17.72 -22.52 -10.85
CA THR A 19 -17.96 -23.68 -11.72
C THR A 19 -18.78 -24.74 -10.98
N GLY A 20 -18.41 -25.07 -9.74
CA GLY A 20 -19.14 -26.01 -8.91
C GLY A 20 -20.58 -25.56 -8.65
N LEU A 21 -20.80 -24.27 -8.37
CA LEU A 21 -22.14 -23.70 -8.20
C LEU A 21 -22.95 -23.82 -9.49
N ALA A 22 -22.36 -23.52 -10.65
CA ALA A 22 -23.04 -23.62 -11.94
C ALA A 22 -23.42 -25.06 -12.31
N VAL A 23 -22.55 -26.03 -12.01
CA VAL A 23 -22.76 -27.45 -12.36
C VAL A 23 -23.66 -28.16 -11.36
N PHE A 24 -23.38 -28.02 -10.06
CA PHE A 24 -24.06 -28.78 -9.00
C PHE A 24 -25.22 -28.01 -8.36
N GLY A 25 -25.26 -26.68 -8.45
CA GLY A 25 -26.35 -25.87 -7.90
C GLY A 25 -27.74 -26.29 -8.40
N PRO A 26 -27.95 -26.53 -9.71
CA PRO A 26 -29.24 -27.02 -10.21
C PRO A 26 -29.67 -28.36 -9.61
N LEU A 27 -28.72 -29.25 -9.27
CA LEU A 27 -29.02 -30.56 -8.69
C LEU A 27 -29.61 -30.48 -7.28
N ILE A 28 -29.38 -29.37 -6.57
CA ILE A 28 -29.95 -29.09 -5.25
C ILE A 28 -31.09 -28.07 -5.30
N GLY A 29 -31.65 -27.81 -6.50
CA GLY A 29 -32.82 -26.96 -6.69
C GLY A 29 -32.52 -25.46 -6.86
N LEU A 30 -31.26 -25.06 -7.00
CA LEU A 30 -30.92 -23.66 -7.32
C LEU A 30 -31.25 -23.35 -8.78
N SER A 31 -31.94 -22.23 -9.01
CA SER A 31 -32.28 -21.79 -10.37
C SER A 31 -31.03 -21.38 -11.15
N THR A 32 -30.86 -21.95 -12.34
CA THR A 32 -29.81 -21.57 -13.28
C THR A 32 -29.87 -20.09 -13.66
N ALA A 33 -31.06 -19.50 -13.74
CA ALA A 33 -31.23 -18.08 -14.02
C ALA A 33 -30.65 -17.21 -12.89
N TRP A 34 -30.90 -17.58 -11.63
CA TRP A 34 -30.35 -16.86 -10.48
C TRP A 34 -28.84 -17.03 -10.36
N ILE A 35 -28.31 -18.22 -10.67
CA ILE A 35 -26.86 -18.46 -10.72
C ILE A 35 -26.22 -17.59 -11.81
N ALA A 36 -26.80 -17.56 -13.02
CA ALA A 36 -26.29 -16.78 -14.14
C ALA A 36 -26.33 -15.27 -13.83
N LEU A 37 -27.43 -14.77 -13.27
CA LEU A 37 -27.54 -13.36 -12.85
C LEU A 37 -26.53 -13.02 -11.75
N GLY A 38 -26.34 -13.90 -10.77
CA GLY A 38 -25.38 -13.69 -9.69
C GLY A 38 -23.93 -13.64 -10.19
N LEU A 39 -23.51 -14.65 -10.95
CA LEU A 39 -22.15 -14.70 -11.50
C LEU A 39 -21.90 -13.60 -12.54
N GLY A 40 -22.85 -13.38 -13.46
CA GLY A 40 -22.76 -12.33 -14.46
C GLY A 40 -22.73 -10.93 -13.83
N GLY A 41 -23.56 -10.69 -12.82
CA GLY A 41 -23.57 -9.45 -12.05
C GLY A 41 -22.26 -9.23 -11.29
N ALA A 42 -21.70 -10.27 -10.68
CA ALA A 42 -20.41 -10.18 -9.98
C ALA A 42 -19.27 -9.84 -10.94
N LEU A 43 -19.19 -10.51 -12.10
CA LEU A 43 -18.17 -10.22 -13.12
C LEU A 43 -18.32 -8.81 -13.71
N LEU A 44 -19.55 -8.38 -13.95
CA LEU A 44 -19.83 -7.02 -14.40
C LEU A 44 -19.39 -6.01 -13.33
N GLY A 45 -19.73 -6.25 -12.06
CA GLY A 45 -19.30 -5.42 -10.94
C GLY A 45 -17.78 -5.29 -10.83
N LEU A 46 -17.05 -6.40 -10.92
CA LEU A 46 -15.58 -6.40 -10.92
C LEU A 46 -15.00 -5.66 -12.13
N THR A 47 -15.66 -5.78 -13.29
CA THR A 47 -15.24 -5.09 -14.52
C THR A 47 -15.43 -3.58 -14.39
N VAL A 48 -16.59 -3.14 -13.88
CA VAL A 48 -16.87 -1.73 -13.61
C VAL A 48 -15.90 -1.18 -12.56
N ASP A 49 -15.63 -1.94 -11.50
CA ASP A 49 -14.69 -1.55 -10.46
C ASP A 49 -13.27 -1.38 -11.02
N ALA A 50 -12.79 -2.34 -11.81
CA ALA A 50 -11.48 -2.25 -12.46
C ALA A 50 -11.40 -1.05 -13.44
N ALA A 51 -12.43 -0.85 -14.26
CA ALA A 51 -12.41 0.17 -15.32
C ALA A 51 -12.65 1.59 -14.81
N GLN A 52 -13.57 1.77 -13.87
CA GLN A 52 -14.02 3.10 -13.44
C GLN A 52 -13.42 3.52 -12.10
N LEU A 53 -13.18 2.56 -11.21
CA LEU A 53 -12.76 2.79 -9.84
C LEU A 53 -11.33 2.29 -9.57
N ASN A 54 -10.60 1.79 -10.57
CA ASN A 54 -9.25 1.23 -10.40
C ASN A 54 -9.17 0.13 -9.33
N GLY A 55 -10.23 -0.64 -9.13
CA GLY A 55 -10.27 -1.71 -8.13
C GLY A 55 -10.54 -1.27 -6.69
N MET A 56 -10.84 0.03 -6.45
CA MET A 56 -11.04 0.54 -5.10
C MET A 56 -12.29 -0.03 -4.42
N GLY A 57 -13.31 -0.45 -5.17
CA GLY A 57 -14.49 -1.15 -4.63
C GLY A 57 -14.13 -2.51 -4.04
N GLY A 58 -13.28 -3.29 -4.73
CA GLY A 58 -12.71 -4.52 -4.20
C GLY A 58 -11.87 -4.29 -2.94
N HIS A 59 -11.10 -3.20 -2.89
CA HIS A 59 -10.35 -2.83 -1.69
C HIS A 59 -11.26 -2.48 -0.50
N LEU A 60 -12.33 -1.70 -0.72
CA LEU A 60 -13.34 -1.41 0.31
C LEU A 60 -13.99 -2.68 0.86
N LEU A 61 -14.38 -3.59 -0.05
CA LEU A 61 -14.96 -4.87 0.35
C LEU A 61 -13.96 -5.68 1.17
N ALA A 62 -12.70 -5.81 0.72
CA ALA A 62 -11.66 -6.53 1.43
C ALA A 62 -11.35 -5.95 2.82
N GLU A 63 -11.39 -4.62 2.96
CA GLU A 63 -11.20 -3.93 4.25
C GLU A 63 -12.37 -4.15 5.22
N SER A 64 -13.58 -4.41 4.70
CA SER A 64 -14.77 -4.71 5.51
C SER A 64 -14.89 -6.17 5.98
N LEU A 65 -14.15 -7.09 5.34
CA LEU A 65 -14.20 -8.52 5.65
C LEU A 65 -13.30 -8.90 6.85
N PRO A 66 -13.52 -10.08 7.47
CA PRO A 66 -12.60 -10.62 8.47
C PRO A 66 -11.17 -10.73 7.91
N GLY A 67 -10.24 -9.97 8.49
CA GLY A 67 -8.85 -9.82 8.01
C GLY A 67 -8.54 -8.44 7.44
N GLY A 68 -9.55 -7.65 7.07
CA GLY A 68 -9.41 -6.26 6.61
C GLY A 68 -8.69 -5.38 7.62
N ARG A 69 -8.94 -5.56 8.93
CA ARG A 69 -8.23 -4.84 9.99
C ARG A 69 -6.72 -5.13 10.01
N LYS A 70 -6.30 -6.37 9.71
CA LYS A 70 -4.86 -6.70 9.58
C LYS A 70 -4.25 -5.98 8.37
N ARG A 71 -4.98 -5.92 7.26
CA ARG A 71 -4.57 -5.15 6.07
C ARG A 71 -4.41 -3.67 6.38
N LEU A 72 -5.41 -3.06 7.01
CA LEU A 72 -5.35 -1.66 7.44
C LEU A 72 -4.18 -1.42 8.39
N ARG A 73 -3.91 -2.34 9.33
CA ARG A 73 -2.79 -2.22 10.27
C ARG A 73 -1.44 -2.19 9.57
N ARG A 74 -1.23 -3.04 8.55
CA ARG A 74 -0.01 -2.97 7.72
C ARG A 74 0.15 -1.63 7.04
N VAL A 75 -0.93 -1.12 6.43
CA VAL A 75 -0.91 0.20 5.79
C VAL A 75 -0.59 1.27 6.83
N ALA A 76 -1.17 1.20 8.02
CA ALA A 76 -0.85 2.14 9.10
C ALA A 76 0.62 2.10 9.52
N PHE A 77 1.25 0.91 9.56
CA PHE A 77 2.69 0.81 9.79
C PHE A 77 3.49 1.46 8.65
N HIS A 78 3.08 1.26 7.40
CA HIS A 78 3.70 1.88 6.23
C HIS A 78 3.62 3.42 6.30
N GLU A 79 2.43 3.97 6.51
CA GLU A 79 2.25 5.42 6.59
C GLU A 79 2.91 6.04 7.83
N ALA A 80 2.89 5.34 8.97
CA ALA A 80 3.61 5.78 10.18
C ALA A 80 5.13 5.85 9.94
N GLY A 81 5.68 4.94 9.14
CA GLY A 81 7.08 4.97 8.74
C GLY A 81 7.43 6.22 7.94
N HIS A 82 6.64 6.52 6.90
CA HIS A 82 6.80 7.74 6.11
C HIS A 82 6.72 8.99 6.97
N TRP A 83 5.68 9.10 7.79
CA TRP A 83 5.47 10.26 8.64
C TRP A 83 6.65 10.46 9.60
N LEU A 84 7.06 9.42 10.34
CA LEU A 84 8.10 9.54 11.35
C LEU A 84 9.46 9.96 10.76
N VAL A 85 9.85 9.37 9.63
CA VAL A 85 11.10 9.76 8.95
C VAL A 85 10.99 11.15 8.35
N ALA A 86 9.81 11.55 7.84
CA ALA A 86 9.62 12.90 7.33
C ALA A 86 9.80 13.98 8.39
N GLN A 87 9.35 13.72 9.63
CA GLN A 87 9.61 14.62 10.76
C GLN A 87 11.11 14.78 11.05
N GLU A 88 11.87 13.68 11.02
CA GLU A 88 13.33 13.69 11.21
C GLU A 88 14.06 14.43 10.07
N GLU A 89 13.60 14.27 8.83
CA GLU A 89 14.18 14.92 7.65
C GLU A 89 13.68 16.36 7.42
N HIS A 90 12.80 16.84 8.30
CA HIS A 90 12.13 18.14 8.20
C HIS A 90 11.41 18.33 6.86
N LEU A 91 10.73 17.28 6.37
CA LEU A 91 9.82 17.36 5.22
C LEU A 91 8.40 17.60 5.70
N GLU A 92 7.75 18.63 5.16
CA GLU A 92 6.39 18.99 5.53
C GLU A 92 5.39 17.92 5.04
N VAL A 93 4.64 17.35 5.98
CA VAL A 93 3.52 16.44 5.71
C VAL A 93 2.21 17.21 5.82
N LYS A 94 1.44 17.23 4.74
CA LYS A 94 0.12 17.88 4.69
C LYS A 94 -0.96 17.07 5.39
N ARG A 95 -0.95 15.74 5.17
CA ARG A 95 -1.90 14.81 5.76
C ARG A 95 -1.41 13.37 5.63
N VAL A 96 -1.92 12.52 6.51
CA VAL A 96 -1.74 11.07 6.49
C VAL A 96 -3.10 10.41 6.53
N LEU A 97 -3.36 9.49 5.61
CA LEU A 97 -4.61 8.76 5.52
C LEU A 97 -4.33 7.26 5.49
N VAL A 98 -5.16 6.49 6.18
CA VAL A 98 -5.12 5.02 6.17
C VAL A 98 -6.48 4.48 5.75
N GLY A 99 -6.45 3.49 4.87
CA GLY A 99 -7.62 2.80 4.38
C GLY A 99 -8.24 3.46 3.15
N THR A 100 -8.91 2.62 2.37
CA THR A 100 -9.51 3.02 1.10
C THR A 100 -10.63 4.03 1.29
N ARG A 101 -11.44 3.85 2.33
CA ARG A 101 -12.58 4.75 2.59
C ARG A 101 -12.13 6.20 2.83
N GLY A 102 -11.12 6.40 3.69
CA GLY A 102 -10.58 7.73 3.99
C GLY A 102 -9.96 8.37 2.75
N CYS A 103 -9.22 7.60 1.95
CA CYS A 103 -8.62 8.09 0.71
C CYS A 103 -9.69 8.50 -0.32
N LEU A 104 -10.73 7.70 -0.53
CA LEU A 104 -11.82 8.04 -1.45
C LEU A 104 -12.59 9.29 -1.01
N GLN A 105 -12.85 9.45 0.29
CA GLN A 105 -13.46 10.68 0.82
C GLN A 105 -12.59 11.92 0.60
N ALA A 106 -11.27 11.74 0.57
CA ALA A 106 -10.30 12.78 0.23
C ALA A 106 -10.10 12.98 -1.30
N GLY A 107 -10.87 12.27 -2.14
CA GLY A 107 -10.75 12.34 -3.60
C GLY A 107 -9.58 11.54 -4.18
N LEU A 108 -8.96 10.66 -3.39
CA LEU A 108 -7.79 9.87 -3.76
C LEU A 108 -8.16 8.42 -4.05
N ARG A 109 -7.49 7.82 -5.04
CA ARG A 109 -7.68 6.42 -5.44
C ARG A 109 -6.52 5.55 -4.93
N CYS A 110 -6.39 5.45 -3.62
CA CYS A 110 -5.39 4.63 -2.94
C CYS A 110 -5.96 4.07 -1.62
N ASN A 111 -5.21 3.22 -0.93
CA ASN A 111 -5.61 2.61 0.35
C ASN A 111 -4.79 3.13 1.54
N GLY A 112 -3.89 4.08 1.30
CA GLY A 112 -3.01 4.74 2.25
C GLY A 112 -2.26 5.85 1.52
N VAL A 113 -1.96 6.95 2.22
CA VAL A 113 -1.10 8.01 1.68
C VAL A 113 -0.52 8.87 2.80
N THR A 114 0.75 9.22 2.63
CA THR A 114 1.41 10.33 3.33
C THR A 114 1.66 11.42 2.29
N GLU A 115 0.86 12.48 2.32
CA GLU A 115 0.95 13.56 1.34
C GLU A 115 1.94 14.62 1.81
N PHE A 116 2.97 14.86 1.01
CA PHE A 116 4.03 15.83 1.31
C PHE A 116 3.79 17.17 0.62
N ALA A 117 4.33 18.25 1.19
CA ALA A 117 4.52 19.48 0.44
C ALA A 117 5.59 19.26 -0.64
N LEU A 118 5.28 19.68 -1.86
CA LEU A 118 6.24 19.60 -2.96
C LEU A 118 7.25 20.75 -2.84
N PRO A 119 8.53 20.49 -3.09
CA PRO A 119 9.53 21.55 -3.11
C PRO A 119 9.28 22.49 -4.30
N ASP A 120 9.45 23.79 -4.08
CA ASP A 120 9.23 24.83 -5.11
C ASP A 120 10.23 24.81 -6.27
N ARG A 121 11.29 24.01 -6.15
CA ARG A 121 12.42 23.96 -7.10
C ARG A 121 12.36 22.72 -7.98
N ALA A 122 12.51 22.94 -9.29
CA ALA A 122 12.44 21.90 -10.31
C ALA A 122 13.59 20.87 -10.26
N GLN A 123 14.74 21.25 -9.69
CA GLN A 123 15.88 20.36 -9.48
C GLN A 123 16.15 20.20 -7.98
N LEU A 124 16.20 18.95 -7.55
CA LEU A 124 16.55 18.58 -6.18
C LEU A 124 18.07 18.57 -6.03
N SER A 125 18.56 19.11 -4.91
CA SER A 125 19.96 18.95 -4.53
C SER A 125 20.26 17.48 -4.19
N LEU A 126 21.55 17.09 -4.16
CA LEU A 126 21.93 15.75 -3.71
C LEU A 126 21.45 15.46 -2.28
N GLU A 127 21.45 16.48 -1.42
CA GLU A 127 20.94 16.33 -0.06
C GLU A 127 19.42 16.14 -0.06
N ASP A 128 18.65 16.92 -0.84
CA ASP A 128 17.21 16.70 -0.98
C ASP A 128 16.90 15.28 -1.50
N LEU A 129 17.67 14.79 -2.48
CA LEU A 129 17.54 13.41 -2.98
C LEU A 129 17.79 12.37 -1.89
N ARG A 130 18.75 12.60 -0.99
CA ARG A 130 19.01 11.71 0.16
C ARG A 130 17.85 11.72 1.15
N ARG A 131 17.31 12.90 1.50
CA ARG A 131 16.14 13.04 2.38
C ARG A 131 14.94 12.29 1.81
N TRP A 132 14.61 12.52 0.54
CA TRP A 132 13.55 11.81 -0.16
C TRP A 132 13.80 10.30 -0.25
N SER A 133 15.06 9.89 -0.43
CA SER A 133 15.42 8.46 -0.44
C SER A 133 15.16 7.79 0.90
N ARG A 134 15.36 8.50 2.02
CA ARG A 134 15.04 7.97 3.35
C ARG A 134 13.53 7.91 3.56
N VAL A 135 12.82 9.00 3.27
CA VAL A 135 11.36 9.06 3.46
C VAL A 135 10.63 8.04 2.59
N LEU A 136 10.93 7.93 1.28
CA LEU A 136 10.25 6.98 0.39
C LEU A 136 10.53 5.51 0.73
N GLN A 137 11.65 5.21 1.36
CA GLN A 137 11.95 3.84 1.81
C GLN A 137 11.38 3.51 3.19
N ALA A 138 10.93 4.53 3.94
CA ALA A 138 10.49 4.39 5.32
C ALA A 138 9.23 3.53 5.47
N GLY A 139 8.26 3.66 4.57
CA GLY A 139 7.03 2.87 4.66
C GLY A 139 7.29 1.36 4.57
N MET A 140 8.02 0.94 3.53
CA MET A 140 8.40 -0.47 3.37
C MET A 140 9.25 -0.99 4.53
N ALA A 141 10.17 -0.17 5.04
CA ALA A 141 11.01 -0.54 6.17
C ALA A 141 10.20 -0.72 7.46
N ALA A 142 9.21 0.16 7.71
CA ALA A 142 8.31 0.05 8.86
C ALA A 142 7.38 -1.16 8.76
N GLU A 143 6.79 -1.43 7.58
CA GLU A 143 5.98 -2.64 7.35
C GLU A 143 6.82 -3.90 7.59
N THR A 144 8.05 -3.93 7.06
CA THR A 144 9.00 -5.04 7.26
C THR A 144 9.32 -5.29 8.73
N LEU A 145 9.55 -4.22 9.49
CA LEU A 145 9.92 -4.30 10.89
C LEU A 145 8.77 -4.78 11.80
N LEU A 146 7.52 -4.51 11.45
CA LEU A 146 6.37 -4.70 12.33
C LEU A 146 5.41 -5.82 11.91
N ASP A 147 5.23 -6.10 10.61
CA ASP A 147 4.31 -7.14 10.12
C ASP A 147 4.95 -8.21 9.21
N GLY A 148 6.19 -8.01 8.79
CA GLY A 148 6.92 -8.94 7.92
C GLY A 148 7.05 -8.42 6.47
N PRO A 149 7.32 -9.29 5.47
CA PRO A 149 7.64 -8.84 4.11
C PRO A 149 6.62 -7.83 3.57
N PRO A 150 7.09 -6.70 3.00
CA PRO A 150 6.21 -5.61 2.65
C PRO A 150 5.32 -6.00 1.47
N GLN A 151 4.04 -5.60 1.53
CA GLN A 151 3.05 -5.91 0.50
C GLN A 151 2.71 -4.71 -0.38
N GLY A 152 3.18 -3.51 -0.01
CA GLY A 152 3.05 -2.28 -0.79
C GLY A 152 4.40 -1.66 -1.17
N GLY A 153 4.38 -0.36 -1.51
CA GLY A 153 5.58 0.44 -1.78
C GLY A 153 6.09 0.46 -3.22
N GLU A 154 5.34 -0.12 -4.17
CA GLU A 154 5.70 -0.03 -5.60
C GLU A 154 5.67 1.42 -6.10
N ASP A 155 4.69 2.21 -5.68
CA ASP A 155 4.61 3.63 -6.02
C ASP A 155 5.79 4.42 -5.45
N ASP A 156 6.22 4.11 -4.21
CA ASP A 156 7.38 4.74 -3.57
C ASP A 156 8.67 4.41 -4.31
N ARG A 157 8.86 3.13 -4.70
CA ARG A 157 10.00 2.69 -5.51
C ARG A 157 10.00 3.35 -6.88
N ALA A 158 8.84 3.42 -7.52
CA ALA A 158 8.70 4.05 -8.82
C ALA A 158 9.00 5.56 -8.74
N LEU A 159 8.49 6.25 -7.71
CA LEU A 159 8.80 7.65 -7.46
C LEU A 159 10.28 7.86 -7.17
N LEU A 160 10.88 7.03 -6.32
CA LEU A 160 12.30 7.07 -6.01
C LEU A 160 13.15 6.88 -7.27
N GLY A 161 12.79 5.91 -8.11
CA GLY A 161 13.43 5.68 -9.41
C GLY A 161 13.32 6.90 -10.33
N ARG A 162 12.14 7.54 -10.40
CA ARG A 162 11.93 8.75 -11.21
C ARG A 162 12.76 9.92 -10.73
N ILE A 163 12.76 10.23 -9.42
CA ILE A 163 13.49 11.40 -8.90
C ILE A 163 15.01 11.25 -9.08
N TRP A 164 15.55 10.04 -8.93
CA TRP A 164 16.96 9.77 -9.22
C TRP A 164 17.23 9.77 -10.72
N GLY A 165 16.33 9.23 -11.54
CA GLY A 165 16.48 9.20 -12.99
C GLY A 165 16.57 10.59 -13.64
N VAL A 166 15.89 11.59 -13.07
CA VAL A 166 15.94 12.98 -13.56
C VAL A 166 16.96 13.87 -12.84
N SER A 167 17.72 13.33 -11.87
CA SER A 167 18.65 14.10 -11.04
C SER A 167 19.96 14.50 -11.72
N GLY A 168 20.30 13.86 -12.85
CA GLY A 168 21.60 14.01 -13.51
C GLY A 168 22.75 13.25 -12.82
N GLN A 169 22.48 12.52 -11.73
CA GLN A 169 23.44 11.64 -11.09
C GLN A 169 23.59 10.32 -11.87
N ASP A 170 24.77 9.71 -11.79
CA ASP A 170 25.01 8.41 -12.39
C ASP A 170 24.29 7.28 -11.61
N VAL A 171 24.04 6.16 -12.29
CA VAL A 171 23.30 5.02 -11.74
C VAL A 171 24.01 4.40 -10.53
N GLU A 172 25.35 4.37 -10.51
CA GLU A 172 26.11 3.80 -9.41
C GLU A 172 25.96 4.65 -8.14
N THR A 173 26.05 5.97 -8.28
CA THR A 173 25.77 6.93 -7.21
C THR A 173 24.34 6.80 -6.69
N ALA A 174 23.35 6.76 -7.58
CA ALA A 174 21.95 6.61 -7.17
C ALA A 174 21.73 5.32 -6.36
N GLN A 175 22.25 4.19 -6.84
CA GLN A 175 22.13 2.91 -6.14
C GLN A 175 22.87 2.90 -4.79
N ARG A 176 24.06 3.50 -4.72
CA ARG A 176 24.85 3.59 -3.48
C ARG A 176 24.10 4.41 -2.43
N GLU A 177 23.57 5.56 -2.81
CA GLU A 177 22.82 6.45 -1.91
C GLU A 177 21.49 5.84 -1.48
N GLN A 178 20.74 5.18 -2.38
CA GLN A 178 19.50 4.47 -2.00
C GLN A 178 19.77 3.32 -1.02
N ARG A 179 20.82 2.50 -1.25
CA ARG A 179 21.23 1.44 -0.31
C ARG A 179 21.66 2.00 1.05
N ARG A 180 22.33 3.15 1.06
CA ARG A 180 22.70 3.85 2.29
C ARG A 180 21.47 4.33 3.05
N ALA A 181 20.58 5.06 2.38
CA ALA A 181 19.34 5.56 2.96
C ALA A 181 18.50 4.43 3.55
N ARG A 182 18.42 3.28 2.88
CA ARG A 182 17.73 2.09 3.41
C ARG A 182 18.28 1.67 4.78
N ARG A 183 19.61 1.56 4.91
CA ARG A 183 20.24 1.16 6.17
C ARG A 183 20.02 2.17 7.28
N GLU A 184 20.13 3.46 6.95
CA GLU A 184 19.88 4.57 7.89
C GLU A 184 18.44 4.52 8.42
N VAL A 185 17.47 4.39 7.52
CA VAL A 185 16.04 4.26 7.85
C VAL A 185 15.76 3.02 8.68
N GLU A 186 16.28 1.85 8.29
CA GLU A 186 16.08 0.62 9.05
C GLU A 186 16.64 0.74 10.48
N GLN A 187 17.80 1.37 10.65
CA GLN A 187 18.38 1.61 11.97
C GLN A 187 17.52 2.59 12.80
N PHE A 188 17.10 3.69 12.20
CA PHE A 188 16.26 4.70 12.85
C PHE A 188 14.90 4.15 13.28
N LEU A 189 14.23 3.41 12.40
CA LEU A 189 12.92 2.82 12.72
C LEU A 189 13.03 1.71 13.78
N ARG A 190 14.14 0.96 13.81
CA ARG A 190 14.39 -0.03 14.87
C ARG A 190 14.52 0.63 16.25
N SER A 191 15.20 1.77 16.37
CA SER A 191 15.32 2.47 17.66
C SER A 191 14.01 3.11 18.12
N ARG A 192 13.10 3.43 17.18
CA ARG A 192 11.79 4.04 17.44
C ARG A 192 10.60 3.09 17.24
N ARG A 193 10.82 1.78 17.37
CA ARG A 193 9.80 0.75 17.08
C ARG A 193 8.46 0.98 17.80
N THR A 194 8.49 1.34 19.08
CA THR A 194 7.29 1.59 19.88
C THR A 194 6.54 2.84 19.43
N GLU A 195 7.26 3.87 19.01
CA GLU A 195 6.69 5.12 18.51
C GLU A 195 5.93 4.88 17.20
N ILE A 196 6.50 4.11 16.26
CA ILE A 196 5.84 3.74 15.00
C ILE A 196 4.54 2.97 15.29
N ALA A 197 4.56 2.01 16.22
CA ALA A 197 3.37 1.25 16.57
C ALA A 197 2.28 2.14 17.15
N THR A 198 2.65 3.10 18.00
CA THR A 198 1.73 4.08 18.60
C THR A 198 1.10 4.99 17.55
N ILE A 199 1.92 5.53 16.64
CA ILE A 199 1.45 6.35 15.51
C ILE A 199 0.49 5.55 14.63
N ALA A 200 0.85 4.30 14.29
CA ALA A 200 0.02 3.44 13.47
C ALA A 200 -1.34 3.12 14.13
N ASP A 201 -1.35 2.86 15.44
CA ASP A 201 -2.61 2.61 16.17
C ASP A 201 -3.50 3.88 16.17
N ARG A 202 -2.93 5.08 16.31
CA ARG A 202 -3.68 6.34 16.16
C ARG A 202 -4.25 6.53 14.76
N LEU A 203 -3.44 6.28 13.72
CA LEU A 203 -3.88 6.38 12.33
C LEU A 203 -5.03 5.41 12.02
N LEU A 204 -5.01 4.20 12.61
CA LEU A 204 -6.11 3.23 12.50
C LEU A 204 -7.41 3.70 13.13
N GLU A 205 -7.31 4.51 14.19
CA GLU A 205 -8.45 5.13 14.86
C GLU A 205 -8.94 6.39 14.13
N GLY A 206 -8.29 6.76 13.00
CA GLY A 206 -8.61 7.95 12.23
C GLY A 206 -8.13 9.25 12.87
N MET A 207 -7.24 9.16 13.86
CA MET A 207 -6.63 10.32 14.50
C MET A 207 -5.36 10.76 13.75
N PRO A 208 -5.02 12.06 13.79
CA PRO A 208 -3.77 12.53 13.21
C PRO A 208 -2.57 11.91 13.93
N PRO A 209 -1.47 11.65 13.19
CA PRO A 209 -0.23 11.17 13.77
C PRO A 209 0.37 12.26 14.67
N GLU A 210 0.96 11.83 15.78
CA GLU A 210 1.58 12.71 16.77
C GLU A 210 2.80 11.99 17.34
N ALA A 211 3.87 12.73 17.58
CA ALA A 211 5.07 12.17 18.21
C ALA A 211 4.76 11.86 19.69
N ALA A 212 5.39 10.81 20.20
CA ALA A 212 5.26 10.42 21.61
C ALA A 212 6.03 11.36 22.54
#